data_AF-A4S3B5-F1
#
_entry.id   AF-A4S3B5-F1
#
_cell.length_a   1.000
_cell.length_b   1.000
_cell.length_c   1.000
_cell.angle_alpha   90.00
_cell.angle_beta   90.00
_cell.angle_gamma   90.00
#
_symmetry.space_group_name_H-M   'P 1'
#
loop_
_entity.id
_entity.type
_entity.pdbx_description
1 polymer ?
#
loop_
_entity_poly.entity_id
_entity_poly.type
_entity_poly.pdbx_seq_one_letter_code
_entity_poly.pdbx_strand_id
1 'polypeptide(L)'
;MAYRAIIGLHTRAISHATATDRDATVYERRQMREIYDPRLSPPKKDENTKARTSIDFDAIRPYDPSSFYDGEDTKRKKEEEDTRKRRKRVVREEDERESKQPDRFWIKSYRQQELFEAVDQRRLSEDVQEPYMYFCRQLEEKGGLRQYVGVRMLGPKDLRTFWKYYESLKERHYYELMREDTHCHLYFDVEFSKVSNPDVDGVRMMDWLVQLIVEELKATPEIDTSKFDELEHIVELDSESETKFSRHLIIQLPDDQVFADNSHCAHFVRKLWHTVESRRGEDDRCDAMFLRKERDDVEKTEPFIDLGVYTRNRVFRLYLSNKHSEETNKPILKTTGRFWKSKSEVSFETFKRSLVSATCLILEAKVIRFEGVTHTSVLRGQAFQGYRTGSHLARTASEFNGNAIGPCPRTASFVCKDFDRWSGHGGAAVRSWKAFPEYGVLILNLFGNRFCENIERAHKSNNVMFVIDFREDAYYQRCHDPDCRGIR
;
A
#
# COMPACT_ATOMS: atom_id res chain seq x y z
N MET A 1 -47.10 -1.10 -6.17
CA MET A 1 -48.57 -1.23 -6.22
C MET A 1 -48.92 -2.56 -6.88
N ALA A 2 -49.96 -3.23 -6.37
CA ALA A 2 -50.57 -4.52 -6.80
C ALA A 2 -49.79 -5.80 -6.44
N TYR A 3 -50.21 -6.52 -5.37
CA TYR A 3 -51.02 -7.79 -5.38
C TYR A 3 -50.10 -9.04 -5.48
N ARG A 4 -50.21 -10.15 -4.74
CA ARG A 4 -51.31 -10.81 -4.01
C ARG A 4 -50.74 -11.97 -3.15
N ALA A 5 -51.44 -12.32 -2.07
CA ALA A 5 -51.16 -13.41 -1.14
C ALA A 5 -51.45 -14.82 -1.71
N ILE A 6 -50.76 -15.86 -1.20
CA ILE A 6 -51.30 -17.24 -1.08
C ILE A 6 -50.79 -17.89 0.21
N ILE A 7 -51.75 -18.36 1.00
CA ILE A 7 -51.64 -19.21 2.20
C ILE A 7 -51.79 -20.67 1.74
N GLY A 8 -51.06 -21.60 2.36
CA GLY A 8 -51.27 -23.05 2.18
C GLY A 8 -50.61 -23.88 3.28
N LEU A 9 -51.38 -24.21 4.31
CA LEU A 9 -51.09 -25.21 5.35
C LEU A 9 -51.35 -26.62 4.80
N HIS A 10 -50.47 -27.58 5.09
CA HIS A 10 -50.91 -28.96 5.35
C HIS A 10 -49.97 -29.72 6.28
N THR A 11 -50.61 -30.62 7.02
CA THR A 11 -50.27 -31.24 8.29
C THR A 11 -49.74 -32.68 8.14
N ARG A 12 -48.79 -33.02 9.02
CA ARG A 12 -48.52 -34.32 9.69
C ARG A 12 -48.56 -35.63 8.88
N ALA A 13 -47.45 -36.39 8.99
CA ALA A 13 -47.50 -37.80 9.36
C ALA A 13 -46.19 -38.23 10.07
N ILE A 14 -46.35 -39.00 11.15
CA ILE A 14 -45.33 -39.58 12.03
C ILE A 14 -45.17 -41.05 11.63
N SER A 15 -43.94 -41.57 11.59
CA SER A 15 -43.68 -42.99 11.83
C SER A 15 -42.30 -43.19 12.47
N HIS A 16 -42.30 -43.99 13.53
CA HIS A 16 -41.22 -44.32 14.47
C HIS A 16 -40.30 -45.45 13.99
N ALA A 17 -39.18 -45.61 14.73
CA ALA A 17 -38.33 -46.82 14.95
C ALA A 17 -37.19 -47.05 13.93
N THR A 18 -35.93 -47.37 14.30
CA THR A 18 -35.31 -47.80 15.57
C THR A 18 -33.76 -47.71 15.47
N ALA A 19 -33.12 -47.48 16.63
CA ALA A 19 -31.74 -47.74 17.12
C ALA A 19 -30.73 -48.51 16.20
N THR A 20 -29.42 -48.23 16.19
CA THR A 20 -28.43 -48.28 17.29
C THR A 20 -27.16 -47.49 16.89
N ASP A 21 -26.71 -46.50 17.66
CA ASP A 21 -25.70 -46.56 18.74
C ASP A 21 -24.23 -46.70 18.28
N ARG A 22 -23.47 -45.59 18.30
CA ARG A 22 -22.27 -45.41 19.14
C ARG A 22 -21.45 -44.15 18.78
N ASP A 23 -20.94 -43.56 19.85
CA ASP A 23 -19.81 -42.64 19.96
C ASP A 23 -20.02 -41.15 19.69
N ALA A 24 -20.48 -40.53 20.78
CA ALA A 24 -20.27 -39.14 21.14
C ALA A 24 -18.78 -38.76 21.13
N THR A 25 -18.47 -37.55 20.63
CA THR A 25 -17.72 -36.55 21.41
C THR A 25 -17.70 -35.19 20.69
N VAL A 26 -18.14 -34.17 21.44
CA VAL A 26 -17.81 -32.74 21.28
C VAL A 26 -18.33 -32.04 20.01
N TYR A 27 -19.58 -31.58 20.04
CA TYR A 27 -20.01 -30.24 19.58
C TYR A 27 -21.51 -30.12 19.84
N GLU A 28 -21.93 -29.31 20.83
CA GLU A 28 -23.22 -28.59 20.90
C GLU A 28 -23.49 -28.10 22.34
N ARG A 29 -23.35 -26.79 22.58
CA ARG A 29 -24.24 -26.10 23.51
C ARG A 29 -25.08 -25.11 22.73
N ARG A 30 -26.27 -25.59 22.43
CA ARG A 30 -27.39 -24.86 21.84
C ARG A 30 -27.91 -23.83 22.84
N GLN A 31 -28.32 -22.71 22.27
CA GLN A 31 -29.21 -21.71 22.87
C GLN A 31 -30.47 -22.37 23.45
N MET A 32 -30.84 -21.99 24.67
CA MET A 32 -32.21 -22.09 25.18
C MET A 32 -32.57 -20.73 25.77
N ARG A 33 -33.46 -20.02 25.06
CA ARG A 33 -34.22 -18.90 25.59
C ARG A 33 -35.35 -19.50 26.42
N GLU A 34 -35.35 -19.29 27.72
CA GLU A 34 -36.55 -19.50 28.55
C GLU A 34 -37.41 -18.23 28.53
N ILE A 35 -38.70 -18.48 28.31
CA ILE A 35 -39.78 -17.51 28.20
C ILE A 35 -40.23 -17.17 29.62
N TYR A 36 -40.19 -15.87 29.96
CA TYR A 36 -40.66 -15.35 31.24
C TYR A 36 -42.20 -15.27 31.26
N ASP A 37 -42.84 -15.93 32.24
CA ASP A 37 -44.27 -15.81 32.54
C ASP A 37 -44.49 -14.78 33.67
N PRO A 38 -45.11 -13.62 33.40
CA PRO A 38 -45.21 -12.51 34.34
C PRO A 38 -46.29 -12.67 35.44
N ARG A 39 -46.83 -13.88 35.68
CA ARG A 39 -47.93 -14.08 36.66
C ARG A 39 -47.59 -14.93 37.89
N LEU A 40 -46.34 -15.36 38.06
CA LEU A 40 -45.94 -16.18 39.21
C LEU A 40 -45.02 -15.38 40.15
N SER A 41 -45.50 -15.13 41.37
CA SER A 41 -44.68 -14.52 42.44
C SER A 41 -43.73 -15.55 43.05
N PRO A 42 -42.47 -15.20 43.34
CA PRO A 42 -41.54 -16.11 44.01
C PRO A 42 -41.91 -16.32 45.50
N PRO A 43 -41.61 -17.49 46.11
CA PRO A 43 -41.97 -17.77 47.49
C PRO A 43 -41.11 -16.98 48.50
N LYS A 44 -41.76 -16.55 49.58
CA LYS A 44 -41.21 -15.78 50.70
C LYS A 44 -40.19 -16.58 51.53
N LYS A 45 -39.12 -15.89 51.94
CA LYS A 45 -38.26 -16.27 53.07
C LYS A 45 -38.83 -15.63 54.35
N ASP A 46 -39.08 -16.44 55.36
CA ASP A 46 -39.27 -16.04 56.76
C ASP A 46 -38.31 -16.93 57.58
N GLU A 47 -37.71 -16.58 58.71
CA GLU A 47 -37.55 -15.41 59.58
C GLU A 47 -36.36 -15.88 60.48
N ASN A 48 -35.45 -15.10 61.05
CA ASN A 48 -35.68 -14.18 62.15
C ASN A 48 -34.31 -13.74 62.70
N THR A 49 -33.89 -12.48 62.53
CA THR A 49 -33.23 -11.74 63.64
C THR A 49 -33.34 -10.24 63.43
N LYS A 50 -34.36 -9.71 64.10
CA LYS A 50 -34.61 -8.38 64.68
C LYS A 50 -33.63 -7.22 64.40
N ALA A 51 -34.28 -6.12 64.00
CA ALA A 51 -33.84 -4.76 63.83
C ALA A 51 -33.04 -4.12 64.96
N ARG A 52 -32.13 -3.20 64.60
CA ARG A 52 -32.12 -1.83 65.16
C ARG A 52 -31.38 -0.84 64.27
N THR A 53 -32.00 0.31 64.16
CA THR A 53 -31.71 1.53 63.41
C THR A 53 -30.48 2.29 63.91
N SER A 54 -29.56 2.61 63.01
CA SER A 54 -28.86 3.90 62.91
C SER A 54 -28.02 3.90 61.63
N ILE A 55 -28.41 4.69 60.64
CA ILE A 55 -27.57 4.94 59.47
C ILE A 55 -26.47 5.89 59.95
N ASP A 56 -25.24 5.40 60.00
CA ASP A 56 -24.05 6.21 60.15
C ASP A 56 -23.68 6.77 58.77
N PHE A 57 -23.83 8.08 58.58
CA PHE A 57 -23.58 8.76 57.31
C PHE A 57 -22.07 8.93 57.01
N ASP A 58 -21.18 8.52 57.91
CA ASP A 58 -19.73 8.69 57.75
C ASP A 58 -18.98 7.44 57.24
N ALA A 59 -19.69 6.37 56.84
CA ALA A 59 -19.07 5.11 56.38
C ALA A 59 -19.06 4.88 54.85
N ILE A 60 -19.26 5.92 54.03
CA ILE A 60 -19.11 5.79 52.56
C ILE A 60 -17.64 6.00 52.20
N ARG A 61 -16.89 4.91 52.00
CA ARG A 61 -15.61 5.00 51.28
C ARG A 61 -15.90 5.29 49.80
N PRO A 62 -15.15 6.20 49.14
CA PRO A 62 -15.30 6.44 47.71
C PRO A 62 -15.03 5.13 46.96
N TYR A 63 -16.01 4.71 46.17
CA TYR A 63 -15.88 3.58 45.26
C TYR A 63 -14.93 3.98 44.12
N ASP A 64 -13.85 3.23 43.90
CA ASP A 64 -12.85 3.53 42.87
C ASP A 64 -13.39 3.15 41.47
N PRO A 65 -13.58 4.13 40.56
CA PRO A 65 -14.05 3.89 39.20
C PRO A 65 -13.08 3.07 38.33
N SER A 66 -11.85 2.81 38.81
CA SER A 66 -10.83 2.07 38.07
C SER A 66 -11.13 0.56 37.90
N SER A 67 -12.12 0.02 38.63
CA SER A 67 -12.46 -1.41 38.60
C SER A 67 -13.35 -1.86 37.43
N PHE A 68 -13.77 -0.94 36.55
CA PHE A 68 -14.75 -1.22 35.49
C PHE A 68 -14.23 -1.06 34.05
N TYR A 69 -13.05 -0.47 33.83
CA TYR A 69 -12.49 -0.31 32.47
C TYR A 69 -11.29 -1.21 32.20
N ASP A 70 -11.43 -2.01 31.16
CA ASP A 70 -10.51 -2.99 30.59
C ASP A 70 -9.02 -2.62 30.67
N GLY A 71 -8.30 -3.44 31.45
CA GLY A 71 -6.87 -3.29 31.70
C GLY A 71 -5.97 -3.55 30.48
N GLU A 72 -6.48 -4.15 29.40
CA GLU A 72 -5.70 -4.41 28.18
C GLU A 72 -5.74 -3.24 27.19
N ASP A 73 -6.92 -2.65 26.94
CA ASP A 73 -7.07 -1.56 25.98
C ASP A 73 -6.45 -0.25 26.50
N THR A 74 -6.53 -0.05 27.82
CA THR A 74 -5.90 1.10 28.50
C THR A 74 -4.38 0.94 28.57
N LYS A 75 -3.87 -0.29 28.76
CA LYS A 75 -2.43 -0.59 28.64
C LYS A 75 -1.93 -0.38 27.22
N ARG A 76 -2.65 -0.89 26.20
CA ARG A 76 -2.29 -0.72 24.79
C ARG A 76 -2.21 0.76 24.40
N LYS A 77 -3.20 1.57 24.79
CA LYS A 77 -3.20 3.02 24.55
C LYS A 77 -2.04 3.72 25.27
N LYS A 78 -1.71 3.29 26.48
CA LYS A 78 -0.58 3.85 27.26
C LYS A 78 0.77 3.46 26.66
N GLU A 79 0.93 2.22 26.21
CA GLU A 79 2.12 1.74 25.49
C GLU A 79 2.30 2.46 24.14
N GLU A 80 1.22 2.67 23.38
CA GLU A 80 1.25 3.47 22.15
C GLU A 80 1.64 4.94 22.43
N GLU A 81 1.11 5.52 23.50
CA GLU A 81 1.41 6.89 23.91
C GLU A 81 2.86 7.05 24.41
N ASP A 82 3.36 6.09 25.19
CA ASP A 82 4.74 6.07 25.69
C ASP A 82 5.72 5.82 24.55
N THR A 83 5.38 4.94 23.60
CA THR A 83 6.15 4.74 22.36
C THR A 83 6.20 6.03 21.53
N ARG A 84 5.08 6.76 21.43
CA ARG A 84 5.01 8.04 20.74
C ARG A 84 5.81 9.14 21.46
N LYS A 85 5.79 9.20 22.79
CA LYS A 85 6.59 10.14 23.59
C LYS A 85 8.08 9.84 23.48
N ARG A 86 8.47 8.56 23.54
CA ARG A 86 9.85 8.10 23.31
C ARG A 86 10.31 8.45 21.89
N ARG A 87 9.48 8.22 20.86
CA ARG A 87 9.74 8.65 19.47
C ARG A 87 10.02 10.14 19.37
N LYS A 88 9.17 11.00 19.95
CA LYS A 88 9.37 12.45 19.92
C LYS A 88 10.65 12.90 20.64
N ARG A 89 10.98 12.26 21.77
CA ARG A 89 12.18 12.59 22.55
C ARG A 89 13.46 12.22 21.80
N VAL A 90 13.53 11.03 21.21
CA VAL A 90 14.72 10.59 20.46
C VAL A 90 14.87 11.36 19.14
N VAL A 91 13.77 11.73 18.47
CA VAL A 91 13.81 12.67 17.33
C VAL A 91 14.45 13.99 17.74
N ARG A 92 13.98 14.58 18.84
CA ARG A 92 14.51 15.86 19.34
C ARG A 92 15.96 15.78 19.81
N GLU A 93 16.33 14.70 20.51
CA GLU A 93 17.71 14.50 21.00
C GLU A 93 18.70 14.23 19.86
N GLU A 94 18.26 13.60 18.76
CA GLU A 94 19.06 13.49 17.52
C GLU A 94 19.12 14.81 16.76
N ASP A 95 18.00 15.54 16.62
CA ASP A 95 17.97 16.87 16.00
C ASP A 95 18.92 17.85 16.74
N GLU A 96 18.98 17.77 18.08
CA GLU A 96 19.90 18.57 18.92
C GLU A 96 21.37 18.10 18.85
N ARG A 97 21.63 16.82 18.53
CA ARG A 97 22.99 16.30 18.26
C ARG A 97 23.45 16.68 16.85
N GLU A 98 22.56 16.68 15.87
CA GLU A 98 22.84 16.99 14.46
C GLU A 98 22.95 18.50 14.19
N SER A 99 22.30 19.36 14.99
CA SER A 99 22.45 20.82 14.89
C SER A 99 23.87 21.33 15.13
N LYS A 100 24.80 20.46 15.56
CA LYS A 100 26.20 20.79 15.86
C LYS A 100 27.17 20.48 14.71
N GLN A 101 26.72 19.79 13.64
CA GLN A 101 27.45 19.61 12.38
C GLN A 101 26.45 19.44 11.21
N PRO A 102 26.15 20.50 10.43
CA PRO A 102 25.22 20.37 9.31
C PRO A 102 25.93 19.61 8.19
N ASP A 103 25.53 18.36 7.97
CA ASP A 103 25.96 17.60 6.81
C ASP A 103 25.31 18.23 5.56
N ARG A 104 25.96 19.27 5.00
CA ARG A 104 25.45 20.19 3.97
C ARG A 104 24.88 19.48 2.73
N PHE A 105 25.12 18.18 2.58
CA PHE A 105 24.72 17.36 1.43
C PHE A 105 23.51 16.46 1.69
N TRP A 106 23.04 16.33 2.94
CA TRP A 106 22.00 15.38 3.33
C TRP A 106 20.83 16.12 3.97
N ILE A 107 19.62 15.80 3.55
CA ILE A 107 18.37 16.28 4.15
C ILE A 107 17.68 15.07 4.75
N LYS A 108 17.27 15.16 6.01
CA LYS A 108 16.60 14.06 6.72
C LYS A 108 15.24 14.50 7.20
N SER A 109 14.26 13.60 7.17
CA SER A 109 12.97 13.80 7.81
C SER A 109 12.36 12.47 8.25
N TYR A 110 11.43 12.51 9.20
CA TYR A 110 10.63 11.37 9.62
C TYR A 110 9.30 11.27 8.86
N ARG A 111 8.99 12.26 8.01
CA ARG A 111 7.87 12.19 7.08
C ARG A 111 8.38 12.37 5.65
N GLN A 112 7.92 11.48 4.78
CA GLN A 112 8.27 11.50 3.37
C GLN A 112 7.96 12.85 2.71
N GLN A 113 6.76 13.38 2.96
CA GLN A 113 6.31 14.63 2.35
C GLN A 113 7.17 15.83 2.80
N GLU A 114 7.52 15.87 4.08
CA GLU A 114 8.39 16.93 4.63
C GLU A 114 9.81 16.85 4.03
N LEU A 115 10.33 15.64 3.75
CA LEU A 115 11.60 15.50 3.02
C LEU A 115 11.50 16.12 1.62
N PHE A 116 10.45 15.79 0.88
CA PHE A 116 10.28 16.31 -0.48
C PHE A 116 10.14 17.83 -0.49
N GLU A 117 9.34 18.38 0.43
CA GLU A 117 9.18 19.83 0.57
C GLU A 117 10.51 20.53 0.91
N ALA A 118 11.30 19.97 1.82
CA ALA A 118 12.61 20.52 2.18
C ALA A 118 13.60 20.49 1.00
N VAL A 119 13.60 19.40 0.22
CA VAL A 119 14.43 19.30 -1.00
C VAL A 119 13.95 20.29 -2.06
N ASP A 120 12.64 20.42 -2.28
CA ASP A 120 12.08 21.34 -3.27
C ASP A 120 12.36 22.80 -2.92
N GLN A 121 12.20 23.19 -1.65
CA GLN A 121 12.55 24.53 -1.16
C GLN A 121 14.03 24.84 -1.42
N ARG A 122 14.90 23.85 -1.21
CA ARG A 122 16.32 24.02 -1.47
C ARG A 122 16.63 24.19 -2.96
N ARG A 123 16.00 23.38 -3.82
CA ARG A 123 16.11 23.51 -5.28
C ARG A 123 15.59 24.86 -5.80
N LEU A 124 14.64 25.49 -5.11
CA LEU A 124 14.16 26.84 -5.45
C LEU A 124 15.12 27.95 -5.00
N SER A 125 15.97 27.68 -4.00
CA SER A 125 16.90 28.66 -3.42
C SER A 125 18.29 28.68 -4.06
N GLU A 126 18.61 27.69 -4.89
CA GLU A 126 19.91 27.53 -5.54
C GLU A 126 19.76 27.78 -7.05
N ASP A 127 20.70 28.53 -7.66
CA ASP A 127 20.66 28.88 -9.10
C ASP A 127 20.78 27.66 -10.03
N VAL A 128 21.18 26.50 -9.49
CA VAL A 128 21.34 25.24 -10.22
C VAL A 128 20.36 24.23 -9.65
N GLN A 129 19.59 23.57 -10.54
CA GLN A 129 18.66 22.52 -10.15
C GLN A 129 19.44 21.26 -9.72
N GLU A 130 19.89 21.22 -8.47
CA GLU A 130 20.73 20.13 -7.95
C GLU A 130 19.96 18.78 -7.97
N PRO A 131 20.58 17.67 -8.45
CA PRO A 131 19.97 16.36 -8.40
C PRO A 131 19.99 15.80 -6.97
N TYR A 132 18.95 15.07 -6.61
CA TYR A 132 18.86 14.34 -5.34
C TYR A 132 18.48 12.89 -5.60
N MET A 133 19.11 11.98 -4.86
CA MET A 133 18.58 10.62 -4.67
C MET A 133 17.93 10.52 -3.30
N TYR A 134 16.90 9.70 -3.20
CA TYR A 134 16.14 9.56 -1.97
C TYR A 134 16.25 8.13 -1.46
N PHE A 135 16.43 8.01 -0.15
CA PHE A 135 16.52 6.76 0.56
C PHE A 135 15.59 6.80 1.77
N CYS A 136 15.28 5.63 2.29
CA CYS A 136 14.59 5.44 3.55
C CYS A 136 15.32 4.37 4.34
N ARG A 137 15.48 4.56 5.64
CA ARG A 137 16.00 3.54 6.55
C ARG A 137 15.01 3.25 7.67
N GLN A 138 14.91 1.99 8.06
CA GLN A 138 14.18 1.59 9.26
C GLN A 138 15.15 1.59 10.45
N LEU A 139 14.77 2.30 11.53
CA LEU A 139 15.59 2.45 12.73
C LEU A 139 15.13 1.46 13.81
N GLU A 140 15.98 0.47 14.12
CA GLU A 140 15.71 -0.55 15.14
C GLU A 140 15.46 0.06 16.51
N GLU A 141 16.35 0.95 16.95
CA GLU A 141 16.27 1.65 18.24
C GLU A 141 14.98 2.46 18.43
N LYS A 142 14.25 2.75 17.34
CA LYS A 142 12.99 3.51 17.33
C LYS A 142 11.76 2.66 17.01
N GLY A 143 11.84 1.35 17.20
CA GLY A 143 10.73 0.42 16.95
C GLY A 143 10.32 0.39 15.49
N GLY A 144 11.30 0.30 14.59
CA GLY A 144 11.12 0.20 13.14
C GLY A 144 10.67 1.49 12.45
N LEU A 145 10.78 2.65 13.12
CA LEU A 145 10.40 3.94 12.53
C LEU A 145 11.23 4.21 11.26
N ARG A 146 10.55 4.65 10.21
CA ARG A 146 11.20 5.07 8.96
C ARG A 146 11.74 6.49 9.08
N GLN A 147 13.02 6.66 8.74
CA GLN A 147 13.63 7.95 8.48
C GLN A 147 13.94 8.05 6.99
N TYR A 148 13.50 9.13 6.38
CA TYR A 148 13.71 9.45 4.98
C TYR A 148 14.92 10.37 4.84
N VAL A 149 15.73 10.12 3.81
CA VAL A 149 16.99 10.82 3.56
C VAL A 149 17.06 11.22 2.10
N GLY A 150 17.20 12.51 1.82
CA GLY A 150 17.54 13.05 0.52
C GLY A 150 19.04 13.32 0.48
N VAL A 151 19.74 12.70 -0.45
CA VAL A 151 21.17 12.85 -0.63
C VAL A 151 21.39 13.62 -1.92
N ARG A 152 22.06 14.76 -1.81
CA ARG A 152 22.44 15.56 -2.96
C ARG A 152 23.48 14.83 -3.81
N MET A 153 23.30 14.86 -5.13
CA MET A 153 24.15 14.18 -6.09
C MET A 153 24.62 15.16 -7.17
N LEU A 154 25.78 15.80 -6.95
CA LEU A 154 26.41 16.70 -7.93
C LEU A 154 27.22 15.92 -8.98
N GLY A 155 27.56 14.66 -8.70
CA GLY A 155 28.11 13.73 -9.68
C GLY A 155 28.42 12.35 -9.11
N PRO A 156 29.13 11.49 -9.88
CA PRO A 156 29.40 10.11 -9.50
C PRO A 156 30.20 9.95 -8.19
N LYS A 157 30.90 10.99 -7.75
CA LYS A 157 31.65 11.00 -6.47
C LYS A 157 30.71 11.00 -5.27
N ASP A 158 29.54 11.63 -5.35
CA ASP A 158 28.61 11.72 -4.23
C ASP A 158 27.93 10.38 -3.96
N LEU A 159 27.61 9.63 -5.02
CA LEU A 159 27.11 8.26 -4.86
C LEU A 159 28.17 7.35 -4.20
N ARG A 160 29.46 7.55 -4.52
CA ARG A 160 30.55 6.84 -3.82
C ARG A 160 30.65 7.24 -2.35
N THR A 161 30.40 8.50 -2.01
CA THR A 161 30.37 8.96 -0.62
C THR A 161 29.22 8.30 0.15
N PHE A 162 28.01 8.28 -0.44
CA PHE A 162 26.88 7.55 0.13
C PHE A 162 27.20 6.06 0.30
N TRP A 163 27.79 5.42 -0.72
CA TRP A 163 28.19 4.02 -0.64
C TRP A 163 29.17 3.75 0.51
N LYS A 164 30.23 4.55 0.67
CA LYS A 164 31.19 4.37 1.77
C LYS A 164 30.51 4.45 3.13
N TYR A 165 29.59 5.40 3.28
CA TYR A 165 28.77 5.49 4.49
C TYR A 165 27.93 4.22 4.67
N TYR A 166 27.17 3.82 3.65
CA TYR A 166 26.27 2.67 3.67
C TYR A 166 27.00 1.34 3.92
N GLU A 167 28.16 1.16 3.31
CA GLU A 167 29.06 0.01 3.48
C GLU A 167 29.61 -0.07 4.92
N SER A 168 29.85 1.06 5.58
CA SER A 168 30.34 1.07 6.96
C SER A 168 29.30 0.71 8.02
N LEU A 169 28.01 0.66 7.64
CA LEU A 169 26.93 0.25 8.54
C LEU A 169 27.00 -1.25 8.85
N LYS A 170 26.89 -1.59 10.14
CA LYS A 170 26.84 -2.97 10.62
C LYS A 170 25.54 -3.68 10.22
N GLU A 171 24.42 -2.97 10.39
CA GLU A 171 23.08 -3.42 10.02
C GLU A 171 22.49 -2.46 8.99
N ARG A 172 21.85 -3.04 7.97
CA ARG A 172 21.38 -2.30 6.80
C ARG A 172 19.90 -2.61 6.57
N HIS A 173 19.05 -1.68 6.98
CA HIS A 173 17.62 -1.68 6.66
C HIS A 173 17.27 -0.52 5.74
N TYR A 174 18.03 -0.38 4.66
CA TYR A 174 17.88 0.71 3.72
C TYR A 174 17.09 0.29 2.49
N TYR A 175 16.38 1.29 1.99
CA TYR A 175 15.57 1.20 0.82
C TYR A 175 15.79 2.47 0.00
N GLU A 176 15.80 2.31 -1.30
CA GLU A 176 15.61 3.39 -2.25
C GLU A 176 14.18 3.93 -2.13
N LEU A 177 14.03 5.25 -2.18
CA LEU A 177 12.73 5.92 -2.31
C LEU A 177 12.63 6.50 -3.71
N MET A 178 11.85 5.83 -4.56
CA MET A 178 11.62 6.24 -5.94
C MET A 178 10.56 7.34 -5.98
N ARG A 179 10.98 8.59 -5.81
CA ARG A 179 10.10 9.76 -5.91
C ARG A 179 9.33 9.72 -7.23
N GLU A 180 8.07 10.15 -7.21
CA GLU A 180 7.30 10.32 -8.45
C GLU A 180 8.02 11.22 -9.46
N ASP A 181 7.72 11.05 -10.74
CA ASP A 181 8.35 11.78 -11.85
C ASP A 181 9.88 11.62 -11.96
N THR A 182 10.45 10.57 -11.36
CA THR A 182 11.89 10.27 -11.40
C THR A 182 12.17 9.19 -12.44
N HIS A 183 13.11 9.45 -13.34
CA HIS A 183 13.58 8.47 -14.32
C HIS A 183 14.04 7.18 -13.64
N CYS A 184 13.66 6.04 -14.19
CA CYS A 184 13.99 4.74 -13.61
C CYS A 184 14.39 3.69 -14.65
N HIS A 185 15.21 2.76 -14.22
CA HIS A 185 15.48 1.51 -14.92
C HIS A 185 14.27 0.56 -14.81
N LEU A 186 14.20 -0.41 -15.71
CA LEU A 186 13.21 -1.48 -15.61
C LEU A 186 13.56 -2.37 -14.43
N TYR A 187 12.58 -2.73 -13.61
CA TYR A 187 12.79 -3.58 -12.44
C TYR A 187 11.58 -4.45 -12.18
N PHE A 188 11.82 -5.58 -11.52
CA PHE A 188 10.82 -6.55 -11.12
C PHE A 188 11.09 -6.97 -9.68
N ASP A 189 10.02 -7.12 -8.90
CA ASP A 189 10.02 -7.82 -7.63
C ASP A 189 9.32 -9.16 -7.88
N VAL A 190 10.00 -10.25 -7.57
CA VAL A 190 9.55 -11.61 -7.88
C VAL A 190 9.52 -12.38 -6.57
N GLU A 191 8.35 -12.86 -6.19
CA GLU A 191 8.23 -13.62 -4.95
C GLU A 191 7.10 -14.64 -4.97
N PHE A 192 7.34 -15.76 -4.28
CA PHE A 192 6.30 -16.76 -4.03
C PHE A 192 6.57 -17.61 -2.79
N SER A 193 5.51 -18.26 -2.29
CA SER A 193 5.59 -19.23 -1.21
C SER A 193 6.10 -20.58 -1.73
N LYS A 194 7.28 -21.00 -1.28
CA LYS A 194 7.85 -22.34 -1.59
C LYS A 194 6.99 -23.45 -0.97
N VAL A 195 6.32 -23.15 0.14
CA VAL A 195 5.39 -24.07 0.81
C VAL A 195 4.14 -24.31 -0.04
N SER A 196 3.59 -23.26 -0.65
CA SER A 196 2.43 -23.37 -1.55
C SER A 196 2.81 -23.94 -2.92
N ASN A 197 4.09 -23.87 -3.29
CA ASN A 197 4.60 -24.26 -4.60
C ASN A 197 5.86 -25.14 -4.53
N PRO A 198 5.78 -26.35 -3.94
CA PRO A 198 6.95 -27.21 -3.71
C PRO A 198 7.52 -27.85 -4.98
N ASP A 199 6.72 -27.95 -6.05
CA ASP A 199 7.07 -28.47 -7.38
C ASP A 199 7.69 -27.42 -8.30
N VAL A 200 7.80 -26.17 -7.85
CA VAL A 200 8.24 -25.04 -8.68
C VAL A 200 9.74 -24.80 -8.56
N ASP A 201 10.43 -24.86 -9.70
CA ASP A 201 11.84 -24.44 -9.82
C ASP A 201 11.94 -22.94 -10.11
N GLY A 202 12.15 -22.16 -9.04
CA GLY A 202 12.25 -20.71 -9.14
C GLY A 202 13.42 -20.20 -9.99
N VAL A 203 14.53 -20.94 -10.09
CA VAL A 203 15.68 -20.54 -10.93
C VAL A 203 15.30 -20.66 -12.39
N ARG A 204 14.70 -21.78 -12.78
CA ARG A 204 14.20 -21.99 -14.14
C ARG A 204 13.10 -21.01 -14.51
N MET A 205 12.20 -20.67 -13.57
CA MET A 205 11.19 -19.64 -13.80
C MET A 205 11.80 -18.27 -14.05
N MET A 206 12.88 -17.91 -13.35
CA MET A 206 13.61 -16.67 -13.64
C MET A 206 14.21 -16.67 -15.05
N ASP A 207 14.74 -17.80 -15.53
CA ASP A 207 15.28 -17.90 -16.90
C ASP A 207 14.18 -17.70 -17.95
N TRP A 208 13.01 -18.32 -17.75
CA TRP A 208 11.85 -18.11 -18.60
C TRP A 208 11.32 -16.67 -18.53
N LEU A 209 11.27 -16.07 -17.35
CA LEU A 209 10.89 -14.67 -17.18
C LEU A 209 11.83 -13.75 -17.96
N VAL A 210 13.15 -13.96 -17.86
CA VAL A 210 14.15 -13.17 -18.60
C VAL A 210 13.95 -13.32 -20.11
N GLN A 211 13.72 -14.53 -20.62
CA GLN A 211 13.42 -14.75 -22.04
C GLN A 211 12.18 -13.97 -22.49
N LEU A 212 11.08 -14.05 -21.74
CA LEU A 212 9.84 -13.33 -22.03
C LEU A 212 10.04 -11.81 -21.99
N ILE A 213 10.81 -11.30 -21.02
CA ILE A 213 11.18 -9.89 -20.95
C ILE A 213 11.97 -9.48 -22.19
N VAL A 214 12.98 -10.26 -22.60
CA VAL A 214 13.81 -9.96 -23.77
C VAL A 214 12.99 -9.96 -25.06
N GLU A 215 12.04 -10.88 -25.20
CA GLU A 215 11.08 -10.89 -26.31
C GLU A 215 10.23 -9.60 -26.33
N GLU A 216 9.69 -9.19 -25.17
CA GLU A 216 8.88 -7.96 -25.08
C GLU A 216 9.71 -6.68 -25.27
N LEU A 217 10.96 -6.66 -24.80
CA LEU A 217 11.91 -5.57 -25.07
C LEU A 217 12.12 -5.41 -26.59
N LYS A 218 12.40 -6.51 -27.29
CA LYS A 218 12.57 -6.51 -28.76
C LYS A 218 11.29 -6.14 -29.51
N ALA A 219 10.13 -6.49 -28.96
CA ALA A 219 8.82 -6.17 -29.54
C ALA A 219 8.34 -4.74 -29.24
N THR A 220 9.08 -3.95 -28.47
CA THR A 220 8.71 -2.59 -28.08
C THR A 220 9.52 -1.56 -28.87
N PRO A 221 8.92 -0.86 -29.87
CA PRO A 221 9.65 0.02 -30.78
C PRO A 221 10.38 1.19 -30.12
N GLU A 222 9.91 1.63 -28.96
CA GLU A 222 10.51 2.72 -28.19
C GLU A 222 11.85 2.34 -27.55
N ILE A 223 12.18 1.04 -27.48
CA ILE A 223 13.35 0.50 -26.82
C ILE A 223 14.34 -0.02 -27.86
N ASP A 224 15.57 0.51 -27.85
CA ASP A 224 16.66 -0.01 -28.67
C ASP A 224 17.39 -1.13 -27.93
N THR A 225 17.27 -2.35 -28.44
CA THR A 225 17.90 -3.54 -27.87
C THR A 225 19.14 -4.00 -28.64
N SER A 226 19.65 -3.20 -29.60
CA SER A 226 20.74 -3.62 -30.50
C SER A 226 22.03 -4.02 -29.78
N LYS A 227 22.32 -3.38 -28.65
CA LYS A 227 23.49 -3.66 -27.77
C LYS A 227 23.10 -4.38 -26.47
N PHE A 228 21.88 -4.88 -26.38
CA PHE A 228 21.42 -5.53 -25.15
C PHE A 228 22.10 -6.89 -24.98
N ASP A 229 22.73 -7.07 -23.82
CA ASP A 229 23.35 -8.32 -23.36
C ASP A 229 22.89 -8.60 -21.93
N GLU A 230 22.24 -9.73 -21.71
CA GLU A 230 21.73 -10.16 -20.41
C GLU A 230 22.84 -10.19 -19.33
N LEU A 231 24.05 -10.60 -19.68
CA LEU A 231 25.17 -10.71 -18.74
C LEU A 231 25.73 -9.35 -18.32
N GLU A 232 25.54 -8.33 -19.14
CA GLU A 232 26.01 -6.97 -18.87
C GLU A 232 24.91 -6.07 -18.32
N HIS A 233 23.64 -6.30 -18.66
CA HIS A 233 22.56 -5.34 -18.43
C HIS A 233 21.57 -5.79 -17.35
N ILE A 234 21.61 -7.06 -16.92
CA ILE A 234 20.72 -7.60 -15.89
C ILE A 234 21.47 -7.80 -14.57
N VAL A 235 20.93 -7.19 -13.51
CA VAL A 235 21.31 -7.48 -12.12
C VAL A 235 20.18 -8.23 -11.45
N GLU A 236 20.47 -9.46 -11.05
CA GLU A 236 19.57 -10.27 -10.23
C GLU A 236 20.07 -10.32 -8.80
N LEU A 237 19.18 -9.96 -7.87
CA LEU A 237 19.42 -10.02 -6.44
C LEU A 237 18.49 -11.05 -5.79
N ASP A 238 19.04 -11.81 -4.87
CA ASP A 238 18.40 -12.86 -4.10
C ASP A 238 18.28 -12.47 -2.63
N SER A 239 17.09 -12.69 -2.08
CA SER A 239 16.79 -12.63 -0.64
C SER A 239 15.81 -13.72 -0.24
N GLU A 240 15.94 -14.88 -0.87
CA GLU A 240 15.18 -16.07 -0.59
C GLU A 240 15.39 -16.54 0.87
N SER A 241 14.37 -17.21 1.38
CA SER A 241 14.42 -17.93 2.65
C SER A 241 14.02 -19.39 2.42
N GLU A 242 13.99 -20.17 3.48
CA GLU A 242 13.53 -21.56 3.46
C GLU A 242 12.09 -21.69 2.95
N THR A 243 11.22 -20.72 3.29
CA THR A 243 9.79 -20.77 2.99
C THR A 243 9.37 -19.87 1.83
N LYS A 244 10.19 -18.89 1.46
CA LYS A 244 9.84 -17.87 0.47
C LYS A 244 10.91 -17.73 -0.59
N PHE A 245 10.50 -17.82 -1.85
CA PHE A 245 11.29 -17.35 -2.98
C PHE A 245 11.15 -15.81 -3.07
N SER A 246 12.25 -15.06 -3.21
CA SER A 246 12.20 -13.59 -3.27
C SER A 246 13.45 -13.05 -3.96
N ARG A 247 13.26 -12.51 -5.17
CA ARG A 247 14.32 -11.92 -5.99
C ARG A 247 13.91 -10.54 -6.50
N HIS A 248 14.90 -9.68 -6.66
CA HIS A 248 14.77 -8.46 -7.43
C HIS A 248 15.52 -8.63 -8.75
N LEU A 249 14.91 -8.18 -9.84
CA LEU A 249 15.57 -8.10 -11.15
C LEU A 249 15.62 -6.63 -11.55
N ILE A 250 16.80 -6.12 -11.88
CA ILE A 250 16.99 -4.74 -12.36
C ILE A 250 17.66 -4.82 -13.72
N ILE A 251 17.11 -4.13 -14.71
CA ILE A 251 17.56 -4.14 -16.10
C ILE A 251 17.95 -2.72 -16.50
N GLN A 252 19.24 -2.49 -16.65
CA GLN A 252 19.80 -1.24 -17.13
C GLN A 252 19.97 -1.34 -18.63
N LEU A 253 19.12 -0.68 -19.40
CA LEU A 253 19.16 -0.75 -20.86
C LEU A 253 20.42 -0.05 -21.40
N PRO A 254 20.98 -0.53 -22.53
CA PRO A 254 22.19 0.04 -23.13
C PRO A 254 21.97 1.49 -23.57
N ASP A 255 23.07 2.21 -23.78
CA ASP A 255 23.10 3.61 -24.20
C ASP A 255 22.23 4.52 -23.31
N ASP A 256 22.27 4.25 -22.00
CA ASP A 256 21.62 5.06 -20.97
C ASP A 256 20.11 5.27 -21.19
N GLN A 257 19.45 4.23 -21.72
CA GLN A 257 18.01 4.18 -21.90
C GLN A 257 17.28 3.97 -20.57
N VAL A 258 16.32 4.84 -20.28
CA VAL A 258 15.58 4.85 -18.99
C VAL A 258 14.11 5.16 -19.23
N PHE A 259 13.23 4.61 -18.41
CA PHE A 259 11.82 4.98 -18.42
C PHE A 259 11.64 6.38 -17.83
N ALA A 260 10.71 7.15 -18.39
CA ALA A 260 10.42 8.51 -17.92
C ALA A 260 10.10 8.56 -16.41
N ASP A 261 9.37 7.56 -15.93
CA ASP A 261 9.06 7.36 -14.52
C ASP A 261 8.57 5.92 -14.27
N ASN A 262 8.28 5.63 -12.99
CA ASN A 262 7.73 4.34 -12.58
C ASN A 262 6.41 3.99 -13.29
N SER A 263 5.66 4.98 -13.79
CA SER A 263 4.42 4.73 -14.51
C SER A 263 4.67 4.17 -15.91
N HIS A 264 5.72 4.65 -16.57
CA HIS A 264 6.15 4.11 -17.86
C HIS A 264 6.74 2.70 -17.72
N CYS A 265 7.51 2.47 -16.65
CA CYS A 265 7.98 1.13 -16.30
C CYS A 265 6.79 0.16 -16.10
N ALA A 266 5.76 0.58 -15.35
CA ALA A 266 4.56 -0.20 -15.13
C ALA A 266 3.80 -0.53 -16.42
N HIS A 267 3.75 0.42 -17.37
CA HIS A 267 3.09 0.21 -18.66
C HIS A 267 3.75 -0.93 -19.42
N PHE A 268 5.08 -0.92 -19.53
CA PHE A 268 5.84 -1.99 -20.15
C PHE A 268 5.58 -3.33 -19.46
N VAL A 269 5.66 -3.39 -18.13
CA VAL A 269 5.48 -4.63 -17.37
C VAL A 269 4.05 -5.18 -17.51
N ARG A 270 3.06 -4.31 -17.62
CA ARG A 270 1.67 -4.74 -17.90
C ARG A 270 1.47 -5.25 -19.30
N LYS A 271 2.13 -4.64 -20.29
CA LYS A 271 2.12 -5.14 -21.67
C LYS A 271 2.73 -6.54 -21.71
N LEU A 272 3.90 -6.72 -21.10
CA LEU A 272 4.52 -8.05 -20.90
C LEU A 272 3.54 -9.03 -20.24
N TRP A 273 2.92 -8.63 -19.13
CA TRP A 273 2.02 -9.50 -18.39
C TRP A 273 0.77 -9.88 -19.20
N HIS A 274 0.19 -8.95 -19.95
CA HIS A 274 -0.92 -9.24 -20.86
C HIS A 274 -0.51 -10.19 -21.99
N THR A 275 0.70 -10.04 -22.54
CA THR A 275 1.25 -11.00 -23.50
C THR A 275 1.33 -12.39 -22.88
N VAL A 276 1.85 -12.51 -21.65
CA VAL A 276 1.93 -13.76 -20.88
C VAL A 276 0.54 -14.37 -20.64
N GLU A 277 -0.43 -13.58 -20.21
CA GLU A 277 -1.82 -14.03 -20.01
C GLU A 277 -2.45 -14.54 -21.31
N SER A 278 -2.22 -13.85 -22.43
CA SER A 278 -2.83 -14.17 -23.72
C SER A 278 -2.31 -15.46 -24.36
N ARG A 279 -1.09 -15.89 -24.00
CA ARG A 279 -0.41 -17.07 -24.57
C ARG A 279 -0.49 -18.30 -23.66
N ARG A 280 -1.30 -18.25 -22.60
CA ARG A 280 -1.55 -19.42 -21.74
C ARG A 280 -2.18 -20.56 -22.55
N GLY A 281 -1.69 -21.77 -22.33
CA GLY A 281 -2.06 -22.97 -23.09
C GLY A 281 -1.36 -23.11 -24.44
N GLU A 282 -0.63 -22.09 -24.91
CA GLU A 282 0.14 -22.11 -26.15
C GLU A 282 1.65 -22.13 -25.90
N ASP A 283 2.12 -21.43 -24.85
CA ASP A 283 3.52 -21.37 -24.44
C ASP A 283 3.67 -21.80 -22.98
N ASP A 284 4.33 -22.96 -22.76
CA ASP A 284 4.59 -23.52 -21.43
C ASP A 284 5.29 -22.53 -20.49
N ARG A 285 6.10 -21.60 -21.02
CA ARG A 285 6.78 -20.56 -20.24
C ARG A 285 5.77 -19.58 -19.64
N CYS A 286 4.72 -19.25 -20.39
CA CYS A 286 3.67 -18.36 -19.95
C CYS A 286 2.79 -19.01 -18.87
N ASP A 287 2.45 -20.29 -19.04
CA ASP A 287 1.70 -21.04 -18.01
C ASP A 287 2.48 -21.18 -16.71
N ALA A 288 3.81 -21.31 -16.79
CA ALA A 288 4.67 -21.37 -15.62
C ALA A 288 4.65 -20.08 -14.78
N MET A 289 4.35 -18.91 -15.36
CA MET A 289 4.31 -17.63 -14.64
C MET A 289 3.14 -17.49 -13.67
N PHE A 290 2.22 -18.46 -13.64
CA PHE A 290 1.09 -18.49 -12.71
C PHE A 290 1.35 -19.51 -11.60
N LEU A 291 1.09 -19.08 -10.37
CA LEU A 291 1.39 -19.82 -9.15
C LEU A 291 0.15 -20.06 -8.32
N ARG A 292 0.24 -21.02 -7.42
CA ARG A 292 -0.80 -21.24 -6.40
C ARG A 292 -0.61 -20.27 -5.26
N LYS A 293 -1.73 -19.75 -4.74
CA LYS A 293 -1.73 -18.90 -3.55
C LYS A 293 -1.53 -19.76 -2.31
N GLU A 294 -2.31 -20.82 -2.20
CA GLU A 294 -2.27 -21.82 -1.14
C GLU A 294 -1.92 -23.20 -1.71
N ARG A 295 -1.36 -24.06 -0.87
CA ARG A 295 -0.81 -25.35 -1.33
C ARG A 295 -1.86 -26.24 -2.02
N ASP A 296 -3.10 -26.16 -1.55
CA ASP A 296 -4.19 -27.03 -2.00
C ASP A 296 -5.02 -26.41 -3.15
N ASP A 297 -4.63 -25.22 -3.63
CA ASP A 297 -5.30 -24.59 -4.76
C ASP A 297 -5.10 -25.43 -6.02
N VAL A 298 -6.22 -25.77 -6.68
CA VAL A 298 -6.19 -26.48 -7.97
C VAL A 298 -5.75 -25.53 -9.08
N GLU A 299 -6.18 -24.27 -9.02
CA GLU A 299 -5.89 -23.27 -10.03
C GLU A 299 -4.65 -22.45 -9.67
N LYS A 300 -3.82 -22.18 -10.69
CA LYS A 300 -2.69 -21.27 -10.62
C LYS A 300 -3.13 -19.91 -11.15
N THR A 301 -3.24 -18.93 -10.26
CA THR A 301 -3.74 -17.59 -10.58
C THR A 301 -2.81 -16.47 -10.11
N GLU A 302 -1.94 -16.73 -9.14
CA GLU A 302 -1.06 -15.71 -8.59
C GLU A 302 0.09 -15.42 -9.57
N PRO A 303 0.37 -14.16 -9.90
CA PRO A 303 1.46 -13.83 -10.79
C PRO A 303 2.81 -14.09 -10.12
N PHE A 304 3.78 -14.60 -10.88
CA PHE A 304 5.17 -14.72 -10.41
C PHE A 304 5.83 -13.35 -10.14
N ILE A 305 5.38 -12.31 -10.86
CA ILE A 305 5.84 -10.94 -10.71
C ILE A 305 4.88 -10.18 -9.77
N ASP A 306 5.41 -9.48 -8.76
CA ASP A 306 4.60 -8.55 -7.96
C ASP A 306 4.29 -7.28 -8.77
N LEU A 307 3.12 -7.25 -9.41
CA LEU A 307 2.61 -6.08 -10.14
C LEU A 307 2.25 -4.90 -9.22
N GLY A 308 2.22 -5.11 -7.89
CA GLY A 308 1.94 -4.10 -6.88
C GLY A 308 3.14 -3.18 -6.59
N VAL A 309 4.30 -3.41 -7.21
CA VAL A 309 5.49 -2.57 -6.97
C VAL A 309 5.48 -1.24 -7.71
N TYR A 310 4.70 -1.14 -8.78
CA TYR A 310 4.67 0.04 -9.64
C TYR A 310 3.73 1.13 -9.10
N THR A 311 4.05 1.65 -7.91
CA THR A 311 3.28 2.70 -7.22
C THR A 311 4.07 4.00 -7.12
N ARG A 312 3.36 5.11 -6.84
CA ARG A 312 4.00 6.40 -6.57
C ARG A 312 4.87 6.32 -5.31
N ASN A 313 6.03 6.97 -5.34
CA ASN A 313 6.93 7.04 -4.19
C ASN A 313 7.29 5.64 -3.64
N ARG A 314 7.52 4.67 -4.54
CA ARG A 314 7.79 3.28 -4.18
C ARG A 314 9.08 3.21 -3.36
N VAL A 315 9.04 2.39 -2.32
CA VAL A 315 10.22 2.06 -1.53
C VAL A 315 10.73 0.69 -1.98
N PHE A 316 11.99 0.59 -2.38
CA PHE A 316 12.59 -0.62 -2.93
C PHE A 316 13.89 -0.98 -2.21
N ARG A 317 14.04 -2.22 -1.73
CA ARG A 317 15.14 -2.58 -0.82
C ARG A 317 16.49 -2.57 -1.53
N LEU A 318 17.50 -1.97 -0.89
CA LEU A 318 18.84 -1.86 -1.45
C LEU A 318 19.62 -3.18 -1.38
N TYR A 319 20.54 -3.38 -2.31
CA TYR A 319 21.59 -4.41 -2.23
C TYR A 319 22.34 -4.32 -0.89
N LEU A 320 22.58 -5.47 -0.26
CA LEU A 320 23.12 -5.67 1.09
C LEU A 320 22.22 -5.23 2.25
N SER A 321 20.96 -4.85 2.00
CA SER A 321 19.97 -4.63 3.06
C SER A 321 19.08 -5.86 3.29
N ASN A 322 18.59 -6.02 4.51
CA ASN A 322 17.55 -6.98 4.86
C ASN A 322 16.28 -6.25 5.37
N LYS A 323 15.16 -6.96 5.45
CA LYS A 323 13.91 -6.41 5.99
C LYS A 323 14.04 -6.29 7.51
N HIS A 324 13.66 -5.14 8.07
CA HIS A 324 13.54 -5.00 9.52
C HIS A 324 12.41 -5.91 10.03
N SER A 325 12.70 -6.75 11.00
CA SER A 325 11.79 -7.75 11.54
C SER A 325 12.21 -8.11 12.96
N GLU A 326 11.25 -8.47 13.82
CA GLU A 326 11.55 -9.05 15.14
C GLU A 326 12.19 -10.44 15.00
N GLU A 327 11.91 -11.15 13.90
CA GLU A 327 12.59 -12.39 13.56
C GLU A 327 14.09 -12.16 13.31
N THR A 328 14.93 -12.82 14.11
CA THR A 328 16.37 -12.92 13.89
C THR A 328 16.65 -13.70 12.60
N ASN A 329 17.44 -13.14 11.69
CA ASN A 329 17.95 -13.75 10.43
C ASN A 329 17.08 -13.60 9.16
N LYS A 330 16.48 -12.44 8.91
CA LYS A 330 15.98 -12.14 7.55
C LYS A 330 17.14 -12.11 6.55
N PRO A 331 16.98 -12.73 5.37
CA PRO A 331 18.02 -12.82 4.35
C PRO A 331 18.42 -11.43 3.85
N ILE A 332 19.73 -11.25 3.69
CA ILE A 332 20.34 -10.06 3.09
C ILE A 332 20.18 -10.17 1.57
N LEU A 333 19.75 -9.07 0.94
CA LEU A 333 19.61 -9.00 -0.50
C LEU A 333 21.00 -8.98 -1.18
N LYS A 334 21.43 -10.08 -1.79
CA LYS A 334 22.75 -10.26 -2.41
C LYS A 334 22.62 -10.55 -3.91
N THR A 335 23.67 -10.31 -4.69
CA THR A 335 23.66 -10.72 -6.11
C THR A 335 23.72 -12.25 -6.24
N THR A 336 22.99 -12.80 -7.21
CA THR A 336 23.10 -14.23 -7.57
C THR A 336 24.34 -14.52 -8.40
N GLY A 337 24.90 -13.51 -9.07
CA GLY A 337 26.01 -13.67 -10.01
C GLY A 337 25.67 -14.47 -11.27
N ARG A 338 24.39 -14.77 -11.54
CA ARG A 338 23.98 -15.51 -12.76
C ARG A 338 24.14 -14.68 -14.02
N PHE A 339 23.74 -13.42 -13.93
CA PHE A 339 23.86 -12.41 -14.99
C PHE A 339 25.07 -11.51 -14.72
N TRP A 340 24.86 -10.32 -14.17
CA TRP A 340 25.94 -9.44 -13.73
C TRP A 340 26.86 -10.10 -12.69
N LYS A 341 28.15 -10.21 -13.04
CA LYS A 341 29.21 -10.73 -12.16
C LYS A 341 30.14 -9.61 -11.72
N SER A 342 30.30 -9.46 -10.41
CA SER A 342 31.32 -8.57 -9.85
C SER A 342 32.57 -9.34 -9.44
N LYS A 343 33.71 -8.66 -9.46
CA LYS A 343 35.01 -9.23 -9.02
C LYS A 343 35.08 -9.41 -7.50
N SER A 344 34.27 -8.66 -6.74
CA SER A 344 34.23 -8.70 -5.28
C SER A 344 32.81 -9.02 -4.78
N GLU A 345 32.72 -9.71 -3.64
CA GLU A 345 31.42 -10.06 -3.02
C GLU A 345 30.63 -8.81 -2.63
N VAL A 346 31.32 -7.79 -2.15
CA VAL A 346 30.80 -6.45 -1.86
C VAL A 346 31.33 -5.51 -2.93
N SER A 347 30.45 -4.87 -3.69
CA SER A 347 30.84 -4.08 -4.86
C SER A 347 30.02 -2.81 -5.01
N PHE A 348 30.72 -1.68 -5.09
CA PHE A 348 30.13 -0.40 -5.46
C PHE A 348 29.45 -0.44 -6.83
N GLU A 349 30.01 -1.21 -7.77
CA GLU A 349 29.43 -1.29 -9.12
C GLU A 349 28.12 -2.10 -9.10
N THR A 350 28.07 -3.20 -8.35
CA THR A 350 26.81 -3.93 -8.12
C THR A 350 25.78 -3.05 -7.41
N PHE A 351 26.20 -2.30 -6.38
CA PHE A 351 25.33 -1.34 -5.70
C PHE A 351 24.75 -0.32 -6.68
N LYS A 352 25.60 0.36 -7.46
CA LYS A 352 25.19 1.34 -8.47
C LYS A 352 24.22 0.74 -9.47
N ARG A 353 24.50 -0.47 -9.98
CA ARG A 353 23.67 -1.16 -10.97
C ARG A 353 22.35 -1.70 -10.42
N SER A 354 22.27 -1.89 -9.10
CA SER A 354 21.05 -2.31 -8.41
C SER A 354 20.08 -1.18 -8.07
N LEU A 355 20.45 0.09 -8.31
CA LEU A 355 19.57 1.23 -8.10
C LEU A 355 18.54 1.29 -9.22
N VAL A 356 17.29 1.49 -8.86
CA VAL A 356 16.17 1.61 -9.80
C VAL A 356 16.08 3.03 -10.35
N SER A 357 16.27 4.05 -9.51
CA SER A 357 16.26 5.45 -9.95
C SER A 357 17.53 5.75 -10.72
N ALA A 358 17.35 6.21 -11.95
CA ALA A 358 18.45 6.58 -12.83
C ALA A 358 18.95 8.01 -12.60
N THR A 359 18.22 8.79 -11.79
CA THR A 359 18.55 10.19 -11.52
C THR A 359 19.92 10.29 -10.87
N CYS A 360 20.80 11.11 -11.46
CA CYS A 360 22.20 11.40 -11.10
C CYS A 360 23.30 10.49 -11.67
N LEU A 361 22.97 9.43 -12.42
CA LEU A 361 23.98 8.58 -13.06
C LEU A 361 24.23 8.90 -14.53
N ILE A 362 23.31 9.61 -15.17
CA ILE A 362 23.29 9.82 -16.61
C ILE A 362 23.09 11.32 -16.88
N LEU A 363 24.02 11.94 -17.61
CA LEU A 363 23.97 13.35 -17.99
C LEU A 363 23.02 13.60 -19.18
N GLU A 364 22.92 12.61 -20.09
CA GLU A 364 22.09 12.65 -21.30
C GLU A 364 21.39 11.30 -21.48
N ALA A 365 20.24 11.12 -20.82
CA ALA A 365 19.51 9.86 -20.86
C ALA A 365 18.57 9.79 -22.08
N LYS A 366 18.51 8.65 -22.75
CA LYS A 366 17.48 8.38 -23.76
C LYS A 366 16.20 7.95 -23.05
N VAL A 367 15.27 8.90 -22.89
CA VAL A 367 14.05 8.68 -22.11
C VAL A 367 12.98 7.96 -22.92
N ILE A 368 12.59 6.77 -22.46
CA ILE A 368 11.50 5.97 -22.99
C ILE A 368 10.18 6.53 -22.45
N ARG A 369 9.32 6.97 -23.38
CA ARG A 369 7.97 7.49 -23.13
C ARG A 369 6.96 6.73 -23.98
N PHE A 370 5.83 6.42 -23.39
CA PHE A 370 4.71 5.78 -24.07
C PHE A 370 3.58 6.80 -24.16
N GLU A 371 3.02 6.93 -25.35
CA GLU A 371 1.96 7.89 -25.60
C GLU A 371 0.73 7.57 -24.72
N GLY A 372 0.16 8.60 -24.09
CA GLY A 372 -1.02 8.47 -23.22
C GLY A 372 -0.76 7.90 -21.82
N VAL A 373 0.48 7.54 -21.47
CA VAL A 373 0.82 7.09 -20.11
C VAL A 373 0.99 8.29 -19.17
N THR A 374 0.30 8.24 -18.03
CA THR A 374 0.37 9.26 -16.97
C THR A 374 0.34 8.58 -15.60
N HIS A 375 0.72 9.29 -14.52
CA HIS A 375 0.68 8.74 -13.15
C HIS A 375 -0.68 8.21 -12.68
N THR A 376 -1.76 8.47 -13.40
CA THR A 376 -3.10 7.97 -13.09
C THR A 376 -3.49 6.76 -13.93
N SER A 377 -2.87 6.52 -15.09
CA SER A 377 -3.12 5.33 -15.91
C SER A 377 -2.60 4.06 -15.24
N VAL A 378 -1.60 4.18 -14.37
CA VAL A 378 -0.95 3.04 -13.71
C VAL A 378 -1.66 2.55 -12.45
N LEU A 379 -2.54 3.32 -11.83
CA LEU A 379 -3.24 2.85 -10.61
C LEU A 379 -4.41 1.90 -10.87
N ARG A 380 -4.68 1.53 -12.13
CA ARG A 380 -5.75 0.62 -12.50
C ARG A 380 -5.15 -0.64 -13.14
N GLY A 381 -4.98 -1.68 -12.33
CA GLY A 381 -4.85 -3.04 -12.85
C GLY A 381 -6.11 -3.39 -13.62
N GLN A 382 -5.91 -4.08 -14.74
CA GLN A 382 -6.89 -4.53 -15.73
C GLN A 382 -7.43 -3.43 -16.66
N ALA A 383 -7.17 -3.65 -17.96
CA ALA A 383 -7.61 -2.91 -19.13
C ALA A 383 -6.96 -1.52 -19.36
N PHE A 384 -6.04 -1.52 -20.33
CA PHE A 384 -5.67 -0.36 -21.12
C PHE A 384 -6.89 0.13 -21.91
N GLN A 385 -7.71 0.98 -21.31
CA GLN A 385 -8.66 1.84 -22.02
C GLN A 385 -8.60 3.23 -21.39
N GLY A 386 -8.53 4.26 -22.23
CA GLY A 386 -8.29 5.64 -21.83
C GLY A 386 -9.36 6.19 -20.88
N TYR A 387 -9.13 6.05 -19.57
CA TYR A 387 -9.96 6.69 -18.55
C TYR A 387 -9.47 8.11 -18.31
N ARG A 388 -10.24 9.10 -18.77
CA ARG A 388 -9.96 10.52 -18.50
C ARG A 388 -9.94 10.75 -16.99
N THR A 389 -8.88 11.38 -16.51
CA THR A 389 -8.75 11.85 -15.12
C THR A 389 -8.38 13.32 -15.14
N GLY A 390 -9.05 14.13 -14.33
CA GLY A 390 -8.69 15.53 -14.11
C GLY A 390 -8.24 15.73 -12.67
N SER A 391 -7.08 16.36 -12.48
CA SER A 391 -6.56 16.78 -11.18
C SER A 391 -6.31 18.29 -11.22
N HIS A 392 -6.96 19.04 -10.34
CA HIS A 392 -6.72 20.48 -10.22
C HIS A 392 -5.81 20.75 -9.01
N LEU A 393 -4.56 21.13 -9.28
CA LEU A 393 -3.69 21.75 -8.28
C LEU A 393 -4.12 23.21 -8.11
N ALA A 394 -4.45 23.55 -6.85
CA ALA A 394 -4.56 24.88 -6.26
C ALA A 394 -4.87 26.07 -7.20
N ARG A 395 -6.16 26.32 -7.47
CA ARG A 395 -6.64 27.67 -7.85
C ARG A 395 -7.86 28.04 -7.02
N THR A 396 -7.97 29.32 -6.68
CA THR A 396 -9.08 29.92 -5.96
C THR A 396 -10.38 29.82 -6.75
N ALA A 397 -11.50 29.71 -6.02
CA ALA A 397 -12.85 29.42 -6.54
C ALA A 397 -13.38 30.37 -7.64
N SER A 398 -12.71 31.49 -7.92
CA SER A 398 -13.21 32.59 -8.75
C SER A 398 -12.83 32.52 -10.23
N GLU A 399 -12.09 31.51 -10.71
CA GLU A 399 -11.52 31.51 -12.08
C GLU A 399 -11.90 30.28 -12.94
N PHE A 400 -13.05 29.65 -12.70
CA PHE A 400 -13.40 28.39 -13.38
C PHE A 400 -14.23 28.58 -14.68
N ASN A 401 -13.64 28.21 -15.83
CA ASN A 401 -14.35 27.97 -17.08
C ASN A 401 -14.85 26.52 -17.18
N GLY A 402 -16.07 26.33 -17.70
CA GLY A 402 -16.92 25.12 -17.56
C GLY A 402 -16.39 23.77 -18.06
N ASN A 403 -15.24 23.69 -18.73
CA ASN A 403 -14.58 22.42 -19.08
C ASN A 403 -13.72 21.84 -17.93
N ALA A 404 -13.56 22.57 -16.83
CA ALA A 404 -12.66 22.24 -15.72
C ALA A 404 -13.31 21.48 -14.53
N ILE A 405 -14.55 20.97 -14.65
CA ILE A 405 -15.28 20.32 -13.54
C ILE A 405 -15.47 18.80 -13.79
N GLY A 406 -15.01 18.29 -14.94
CA GLY A 406 -15.17 16.90 -15.36
C GLY A 406 -16.26 16.72 -16.42
N PRO A 407 -16.60 15.48 -16.80
CA PRO A 407 -17.46 15.19 -17.96
C PRO A 407 -18.90 15.68 -17.78
N CYS A 408 -19.33 15.90 -16.53
CA CYS A 408 -20.69 16.35 -16.19
C CYS A 408 -20.65 17.56 -15.23
N PRO A 409 -20.29 18.78 -15.70
CA PRO A 409 -20.12 19.95 -14.84
C PRO A 409 -21.39 20.35 -14.07
N ARG A 410 -22.57 20.16 -14.68
CA ARG A 410 -23.87 20.45 -14.05
C ARG A 410 -24.13 19.50 -12.89
N THR A 411 -23.91 18.19 -13.09
CA THR A 411 -24.07 17.17 -12.05
C THR A 411 -23.09 17.40 -10.90
N ALA A 412 -21.82 17.67 -11.21
CA ALA A 412 -20.83 17.98 -10.20
C ALA A 412 -21.16 19.26 -9.40
N SER A 413 -21.62 20.32 -10.07
CA SER A 413 -22.07 21.55 -9.40
C SER A 413 -23.29 21.30 -8.52
N PHE A 414 -24.23 20.48 -8.98
CA PHE A 414 -25.39 20.06 -8.19
C PHE A 414 -24.95 19.31 -6.92
N VAL A 415 -24.09 18.30 -7.05
CA VAL A 415 -23.59 17.51 -5.90
C VAL A 415 -22.85 18.39 -4.90
N CYS A 416 -21.98 19.31 -5.34
CA CYS A 416 -21.30 20.22 -4.41
C CYS A 416 -22.26 21.16 -3.68
N LYS A 417 -23.24 21.75 -4.39
CA LYS A 417 -24.22 22.65 -3.78
C LYS A 417 -25.15 21.94 -2.82
N ASP A 418 -25.58 20.75 -3.19
CA ASP A 418 -26.42 19.92 -2.34
C ASP A 418 -25.64 19.48 -1.10
N PHE A 419 -24.40 19.03 -1.26
CA PHE A 419 -23.51 18.68 -0.14
C PHE A 419 -23.35 19.83 0.85
N ASP A 420 -23.01 21.02 0.37
CA ASP A 420 -22.89 22.19 1.25
C ASP A 420 -24.20 22.53 1.97
N ARG A 421 -25.34 22.30 1.32
CA ARG A 421 -26.67 22.57 1.89
C ARG A 421 -27.00 21.62 3.04
N TRP A 422 -26.90 20.31 2.85
CA TRP A 422 -27.30 19.36 3.90
C TRP A 422 -26.22 19.16 4.96
N SER A 423 -24.95 19.37 4.63
CA SER A 423 -23.88 19.23 5.62
C SER A 423 -23.73 20.44 6.55
N GLY A 424 -24.38 21.56 6.24
CA GLY A 424 -24.24 22.82 6.99
C GLY A 424 -22.85 23.45 6.93
N HIS A 425 -22.00 23.03 5.98
CA HIS A 425 -20.63 23.52 5.80
C HIS A 425 -20.47 23.98 4.36
N GLY A 426 -19.89 25.16 4.14
CA GLY A 426 -19.70 25.70 2.79
C GLY A 426 -18.31 25.41 2.22
N GLY A 427 -18.21 25.47 0.88
CA GLY A 427 -16.93 25.48 0.17
C GLY A 427 -16.57 24.16 -0.50
N ALA A 428 -17.54 23.24 -0.67
CA ALA A 428 -17.31 22.03 -1.45
C ALA A 428 -16.94 22.36 -2.89
N ALA A 429 -15.77 21.88 -3.31
CA ALA A 429 -15.31 21.95 -4.68
C ALA A 429 -14.72 20.63 -5.13
N VAL A 430 -14.82 20.34 -6.43
CA VAL A 430 -14.23 19.12 -7.01
C VAL A 430 -12.72 19.29 -7.10
N ARG A 431 -11.97 18.46 -6.36
CA ARG A 431 -10.50 18.41 -6.43
C ARG A 431 -10.04 17.59 -7.63
N SER A 432 -10.68 16.45 -7.81
CA SER A 432 -10.42 15.52 -8.90
C SER A 432 -11.64 14.64 -9.13
N TRP A 433 -11.69 14.00 -10.29
CA TRP A 433 -12.79 13.11 -10.65
C TRP A 433 -12.28 11.87 -11.39
N LYS A 434 -13.08 10.80 -11.35
CA LYS A 434 -12.86 9.55 -12.09
C LYS A 434 -14.16 9.12 -12.73
N ALA A 435 -14.20 9.01 -14.05
CA ALA A 435 -15.35 8.46 -14.76
C ALA A 435 -15.15 6.98 -15.12
N PHE A 436 -16.25 6.24 -15.10
CA PHE A 436 -16.39 4.84 -15.47
C PHE A 436 -17.62 4.71 -16.39
N PRO A 437 -17.53 5.16 -17.65
CA PRO A 437 -18.69 5.25 -18.55
C PRO A 437 -19.38 3.90 -18.78
N GLU A 438 -18.59 2.82 -18.89
CA GLU A 438 -19.08 1.44 -19.07
C GLU A 438 -19.98 0.96 -17.92
N TYR A 439 -19.71 1.47 -16.71
CA TYR A 439 -20.48 1.16 -15.51
C TYR A 439 -21.51 2.25 -15.20
N GLY A 440 -21.59 3.32 -16.00
CA GLY A 440 -22.44 4.47 -15.69
C GLY A 440 -22.07 5.16 -14.37
N VAL A 441 -20.79 5.14 -13.96
CA VAL A 441 -20.36 5.68 -12.66
C VAL A 441 -19.42 6.88 -12.81
N LEU A 442 -19.63 7.94 -12.02
CA LEU A 442 -18.73 9.08 -11.89
C LEU A 442 -18.38 9.32 -10.42
N ILE A 443 -17.10 9.27 -10.10
CA ILE A 443 -16.59 9.54 -8.76
C ILE A 443 -16.02 10.95 -8.70
N LEU A 444 -16.46 11.76 -7.74
CA LEU A 444 -15.97 13.09 -7.45
C LEU A 444 -15.24 13.10 -6.11
N ASN A 445 -13.94 13.41 -6.12
CA ASN A 445 -13.19 13.66 -4.89
C ASN A 445 -13.31 15.15 -4.56
N LEU A 446 -13.91 15.47 -3.42
CA LEU A 446 -14.14 16.85 -3.04
C LEU A 446 -13.04 17.39 -2.14
N PHE A 447 -13.00 18.72 -1.98
CA PHE A 447 -12.22 19.43 -0.98
C PHE A 447 -13.01 20.64 -0.46
N GLY A 448 -12.49 21.29 0.58
CA GLY A 448 -13.13 22.44 1.24
C GLY A 448 -14.16 22.03 2.29
N ASN A 449 -14.98 21.03 1.97
CA ASN A 449 -15.94 20.43 2.89
C ASN A 449 -15.59 18.95 3.16
N ARG A 450 -15.50 18.57 4.45
CA ARG A 450 -15.07 17.25 4.94
C ARG A 450 -16.12 16.55 5.79
N PHE A 451 -17.34 17.07 5.82
CA PHE A 451 -18.42 16.50 6.61
C PHE A 451 -18.74 15.09 6.13
N CYS A 452 -18.79 14.13 7.06
CA CYS A 452 -19.16 12.76 6.78
C CYS A 452 -20.48 12.42 7.46
N GLU A 453 -21.45 11.97 6.67
CA GLU A 453 -22.77 11.58 7.15
C GLU A 453 -22.69 10.38 8.10
N ASN A 454 -21.82 9.41 7.82
CA ASN A 454 -21.68 8.19 8.64
C ASN A 454 -21.26 8.45 10.10
N ILE A 455 -20.55 9.54 10.36
CA ILE A 455 -20.06 9.90 11.70
C ILE A 455 -20.62 11.26 12.17
N GLU A 456 -21.50 11.86 11.38
CA GLU A 456 -22.16 13.15 11.61
C GLU A 456 -21.22 14.31 12.00
N ARG A 457 -19.98 14.28 11.50
CA ARG A 457 -18.98 15.33 11.74
C ARG A 457 -17.95 15.42 10.62
N ALA A 458 -17.20 16.51 10.61
CA ALA A 458 -16.04 16.65 9.73
C ALA A 458 -14.89 15.69 10.10
N HIS A 459 -14.25 15.11 9.08
CA HIS A 459 -12.98 14.42 9.24
C HIS A 459 -11.83 15.39 9.53
N LYS A 460 -10.89 14.96 10.37
CA LYS A 460 -9.73 15.79 10.77
C LYS A 460 -8.77 16.03 9.62
N SER A 461 -8.46 15.00 8.83
CA SER A 461 -7.44 15.05 7.77
C SER A 461 -7.92 14.58 6.40
N ASN A 462 -8.93 13.72 6.35
CA ASN A 462 -9.40 13.12 5.10
C ASN A 462 -10.51 13.96 4.48
N ASN A 463 -10.55 14.02 3.15
CA ASN A 463 -11.69 14.56 2.42
C ASN A 463 -12.71 13.44 2.15
N VAL A 464 -13.93 13.85 1.82
CA VAL A 464 -14.99 12.94 1.35
C VAL A 464 -15.02 12.87 -0.17
N MET A 465 -15.58 11.79 -0.68
CA MET A 465 -15.81 11.56 -2.10
C MET A 465 -17.28 11.22 -2.33
N PHE A 466 -17.81 11.55 -3.49
CA PHE A 466 -19.16 11.18 -3.92
C PHE A 466 -19.09 10.27 -5.13
N VAL A 467 -19.88 9.21 -5.11
CA VAL A 467 -20.06 8.30 -6.24
C VAL A 467 -21.43 8.56 -6.83
N ILE A 468 -21.47 8.93 -8.10
CA ILE A 468 -22.69 9.14 -8.88
C ILE A 468 -22.89 7.88 -9.73
N ASP A 469 -24.02 7.22 -9.58
CA ASP A 469 -24.44 6.10 -10.43
C ASP A 469 -25.59 6.59 -11.33
N PHE A 470 -25.31 6.73 -12.62
CA PHE A 470 -26.26 7.18 -13.63
C PHE A 470 -27.29 6.11 -14.03
N ARG A 471 -27.13 4.85 -13.59
CA ARG A 471 -28.13 3.80 -13.84
C ARG A 471 -29.23 3.82 -12.80
N GLU A 472 -28.87 4.17 -11.57
CA GLU A 472 -29.78 4.28 -10.43
C GLU A 472 -30.29 5.71 -10.21
N ASP A 473 -29.87 6.67 -11.05
CA ASP A 473 -30.14 8.11 -10.89
C ASP A 473 -29.85 8.64 -9.48
N ALA A 474 -28.77 8.14 -8.86
CA ALA A 474 -28.43 8.41 -7.47
C ALA A 474 -26.96 8.80 -7.29
N TYR A 475 -26.66 9.48 -6.19
CA TYR A 475 -25.29 9.64 -5.71
C TYR A 475 -25.22 9.39 -4.21
N TYR A 476 -24.08 8.91 -3.75
CA TYR A 476 -23.86 8.60 -2.34
C TYR A 476 -22.44 8.98 -1.90
N GLN A 477 -22.32 9.31 -0.62
CA GLN A 477 -21.05 9.69 -0.01
C GLN A 477 -20.21 8.46 0.33
N ARG A 478 -18.89 8.57 0.15
CA ARG A 478 -17.88 7.63 0.64
C ARG A 478 -16.74 8.41 1.29
N CYS A 479 -15.97 7.74 2.13
CA CYS A 479 -14.75 8.28 2.73
C CYS A 479 -13.74 7.15 3.01
N HIS A 480 -12.48 7.53 3.25
CA HIS A 480 -11.39 6.60 3.57
C HIS A 480 -11.05 6.55 5.06
N ASP A 481 -11.86 7.20 5.91
CA ASP A 481 -11.55 7.32 7.32
C ASP A 481 -11.72 5.96 8.02
N PRO A 482 -10.74 5.52 8.84
CA PRO A 482 -10.84 4.29 9.62
C PRO A 482 -12.10 4.22 10.50
N ASP A 483 -12.56 5.37 11.01
CA ASP A 483 -13.76 5.48 11.84
C ASP A 483 -15.03 5.07 11.07
N CYS A 484 -14.98 5.03 9.73
CA CYS A 484 -16.10 4.67 8.86
C CYS A 484 -16.02 3.25 8.28
N ARG A 485 -15.02 2.44 8.68
CA ARG A 485 -14.88 1.05 8.21
C ARG A 485 -16.04 0.19 8.74
N GLY A 486 -16.87 -0.33 7.83
CA GLY A 486 -17.94 -1.28 8.14
C GLY A 486 -19.36 -0.75 7.94
N ILE A 487 -19.51 0.56 7.71
CA ILE A 487 -20.79 1.20 7.38
C ILE A 487 -20.84 1.29 5.85
N ARG A 488 -21.66 0.45 5.21
CA ARG A 488 -21.69 0.30 3.74
C ARG A 488 -22.76 1.13 3.07
#